data_AF-A0A8J2K014-F1
#
_entry.id   AF-A0A8J2K014-F1
#
_cell.length_a   1.000
_cell.length_b   1.000
_cell.length_c   1.000
_cell.angle_alpha   90.00
_cell.angle_beta   90.00
_cell.angle_gamma   90.00
#
_symmetry.space_group_name_H-M   'P 1'
#
loop_
_entity.id
_entity.type
_entity.pdbx_description
1 polymer ?
#
loop_
_entity_poly.entity_id
_entity_poly.type
_entity_poly.pdbx_seq_one_letter_code
_entity_poly.pdbx_strand_id
1 'polypeptide(L)'
;MNSKTSNIFLAVIIFLTMDLTSAQAHRNFLALIRQDCKDDGEICALNSECCSRYCVNFVCGNCKEIGEMCAWHTDCCSGYCWGLTCYPCKEMGSVCVINAECCTKYCINFICNNCLIKGSTCLFDSDCCSGYCSMFVC
;
A
#
# COMPACT_ATOMS: atom_id res chain seq x y z
N MET A 1 -21.62 -19.53 -18.62
CA MET A 1 -20.77 -20.34 -19.51
C MET A 1 -20.36 -19.42 -20.66
N ASN A 2 -19.11 -19.15 -21.06
CA ASN A 2 -17.77 -19.61 -20.72
C ASN A 2 -16.84 -18.52 -21.29
N SER A 3 -16.25 -17.64 -20.47
CA SER A 3 -15.07 -16.86 -20.92
C SER A 3 -13.81 -17.42 -20.25
N LYS A 4 -13.89 -17.73 -18.95
CA LYS A 4 -12.81 -18.41 -18.22
C LYS A 4 -12.52 -19.83 -18.72
N THR A 5 -13.55 -20.61 -19.06
CA THR A 5 -13.42 -22.00 -19.54
C THR A 5 -12.97 -22.09 -21.00
N SER A 6 -13.23 -21.07 -21.82
CA SER A 6 -12.75 -21.01 -23.22
C SER A 6 -11.24 -20.71 -23.27
N ASN A 7 -10.75 -19.86 -22.36
CA ASN A 7 -9.33 -19.51 -22.28
C ASN A 7 -8.46 -20.66 -21.74
N ILE A 8 -9.00 -21.49 -20.84
CA ILE A 8 -8.31 -22.70 -20.35
C ILE A 8 -8.18 -23.74 -21.46
N PHE A 9 -9.24 -23.97 -22.26
CA PHE A 9 -9.19 -24.92 -23.37
C PHE A 9 -8.22 -24.49 -24.48
N LEU A 10 -8.19 -23.20 -24.83
CA LEU A 10 -7.19 -22.67 -25.77
C LEU A 10 -5.77 -22.81 -25.22
N ALA A 11 -5.55 -22.54 -23.92
CA ALA A 11 -4.24 -22.66 -23.28
C ALA A 11 -3.72 -24.11 -23.30
N VAL A 12 -4.56 -25.11 -23.02
CA VAL A 12 -4.18 -26.53 -23.04
C VAL A 12 -3.81 -26.99 -24.46
N ILE A 13 -4.53 -26.52 -25.49
CA ILE A 13 -4.22 -26.83 -26.90
C ILE A 13 -2.89 -26.21 -27.33
N ILE A 14 -2.59 -24.98 -26.91
CA ILE A 14 -1.32 -24.29 -27.17
C ILE A 14 -0.14 -25.00 -26.48
N PHE A 15 -0.32 -25.47 -25.23
CA PHE A 15 0.71 -26.24 -24.51
C PHE A 15 1.01 -27.61 -25.13
N LEU A 16 0.02 -28.26 -25.76
CA LEU A 16 0.19 -29.58 -26.38
C LEU A 16 0.77 -29.54 -27.80
N THR A 17 0.88 -28.36 -28.43
CA THR A 17 1.24 -28.21 -29.85
C THR A 17 2.54 -27.46 -30.12
N MET A 18 3.26 -27.01 -29.09
CA MET A 18 4.44 -26.16 -29.27
C MET A 18 5.73 -26.81 -28.74
N ASP A 19 6.69 -26.99 -29.65
CA ASP A 19 8.03 -27.47 -29.37
C ASP A 19 8.76 -26.61 -28.32
N LEU A 20 9.42 -27.30 -27.39
CA LEU A 20 10.25 -26.77 -26.32
C LEU A 20 11.48 -26.01 -26.88
N THR A 21 11.33 -24.72 -27.19
CA THR A 21 12.46 -23.78 -27.20
C THR A 21 12.21 -22.62 -26.23
N SER A 22 12.99 -22.63 -25.16
CA SER A 22 12.73 -22.13 -23.80
C SER A 22 12.95 -20.64 -23.57
N ALA A 23 12.28 -19.75 -24.32
CA ALA A 23 12.29 -18.32 -23.97
C ALA A 23 10.98 -17.57 -24.25
N GLN A 24 10.24 -17.93 -25.30
CA GLN A 24 9.06 -17.17 -25.72
C GLN A 24 7.76 -17.65 -25.03
N ALA A 25 7.65 -18.94 -24.72
CA ALA A 25 6.49 -19.52 -24.03
C ALA A 25 6.36 -18.99 -22.58
N HIS A 26 7.48 -18.79 -21.88
CA HIS A 26 7.48 -18.22 -20.52
C HIS A 26 7.10 -16.73 -20.53
N ARG A 27 7.54 -15.97 -21.54
CA ARG A 27 7.14 -14.55 -21.70
C ARG A 27 5.65 -14.40 -22.02
N ASN A 28 5.09 -15.27 -22.86
CA ASN A 28 3.66 -15.25 -23.20
C ASN A 28 2.77 -15.75 -22.05
N PHE A 29 3.23 -16.72 -21.26
CA PHE A 29 2.54 -17.18 -20.06
C PHE A 29 2.57 -16.13 -18.95
N LEU A 30 3.72 -15.49 -18.69
CA LEU A 30 3.84 -14.36 -17.76
C LEU A 30 2.98 -13.16 -18.17
N ALA A 31 2.80 -12.91 -19.47
CA ALA A 31 1.90 -11.86 -19.97
C ALA A 31 0.40 -12.16 -19.77
N LEU A 32 0.03 -13.42 -19.48
CA LEU A 32 -1.35 -13.85 -19.20
C LEU A 32 -1.68 -13.89 -17.70
N ILE A 33 -0.68 -13.87 -16.80
CA ILE A 33 -0.84 -13.71 -15.33
C ILE A 33 -0.80 -12.20 -14.97
N ARG A 34 -1.50 -11.42 -15.80
CA ARG A 34 -1.43 -9.98 -15.91
C ARG A 34 -1.94 -9.28 -14.63
N GLN A 35 -1.03 -8.55 -13.98
CA GLN A 35 -1.29 -7.33 -13.20
C GLN A 35 -2.31 -7.46 -12.05
N ASP A 36 -1.82 -7.77 -10.83
CA ASP A 36 -2.60 -7.79 -9.58
C ASP A 36 -2.99 -6.39 -9.06
N CYS A 37 -2.79 -5.34 -9.86
CA CYS A 37 -3.05 -3.95 -9.51
C CYS A 37 -3.43 -3.13 -10.74
N LYS A 38 -4.13 -2.02 -10.53
CA LYS A 38 -4.57 -1.05 -11.52
C LYS A 38 -3.45 -0.06 -11.85
N ASP A 39 -3.36 0.29 -13.12
CA ASP A 39 -2.41 1.28 -13.63
C ASP A 39 -2.84 2.70 -13.24
N ASP A 40 -1.90 3.65 -13.31
CA ASP A 40 -2.19 5.07 -13.09
C ASP A 40 -3.25 5.57 -14.09
N GLY A 41 -4.20 6.36 -13.59
CA GLY A 41 -5.35 6.88 -14.35
C GLY A 41 -6.61 6.00 -14.27
N GLU A 42 -6.52 4.78 -13.74
CA GLU A 42 -7.68 3.90 -13.55
C GLU A 42 -8.47 4.22 -12.27
N ILE A 43 -9.79 4.04 -12.31
CA ILE A 43 -10.65 4.29 -11.13
C ILE A 43 -10.40 3.23 -10.05
N CYS A 44 -10.31 3.65 -8.79
CA CYS A 44 -10.08 2.81 -7.63
C CYS A 44 -10.97 3.21 -6.45
N ALA A 45 -11.19 2.28 -5.53
CA ALA A 45 -11.82 2.57 -4.23
C ALA A 45 -10.82 2.47 -3.07
N LEU A 46 -9.80 1.62 -3.20
CA LEU A 46 -8.78 1.38 -2.18
C LEU A 46 -7.37 1.56 -2.76
N ASN A 47 -6.46 2.08 -1.93
CA ASN A 47 -5.03 2.19 -2.24
C ASN A 47 -4.39 0.88 -2.69
N SER A 48 -4.83 -0.26 -2.12
CA SER A 48 -4.31 -1.59 -2.47
C SER A 48 -4.66 -2.03 -3.89
N GLU A 49 -5.64 -1.39 -4.53
CA GLU A 49 -5.98 -1.68 -5.91
C GLU A 49 -4.96 -1.09 -6.89
N CYS A 50 -4.25 -0.03 -6.54
CA CYS A 50 -3.34 0.68 -7.45
C CYS A 50 -1.92 0.14 -7.37
N CYS A 51 -1.24 0.05 -8.52
CA CYS A 51 0.16 -0.36 -8.56
C CYS A 51 1.07 0.65 -7.84
N SER A 52 0.73 1.94 -7.92
CA SER A 52 1.35 3.01 -7.16
C SER A 52 1.12 2.94 -5.65
N ARG A 53 0.14 2.14 -5.20
CA ARG A 53 -0.41 2.11 -3.83
C ARG A 53 -1.17 3.36 -3.40
N TYR A 54 -1.50 4.26 -4.32
CA TYR A 54 -2.26 5.46 -4.02
C TYR A 54 -3.49 5.56 -4.90
N CYS A 55 -4.64 5.52 -4.24
CA CYS A 55 -5.94 5.79 -4.81
C CYS A 55 -6.38 7.19 -4.37
N VAL A 56 -6.02 8.19 -5.15
CA VAL A 56 -6.22 9.60 -4.80
C VAL A 56 -7.36 10.15 -5.63
N ASN A 57 -8.36 10.74 -4.96
CA ASN A 57 -9.59 11.19 -5.61
C ASN A 57 -10.24 10.10 -6.49
N PHE A 58 -10.26 8.86 -6.00
CA PHE A 58 -10.81 7.67 -6.69
C PHE A 58 -10.09 7.27 -7.97
N VAL A 59 -8.86 7.74 -8.19
CA VAL A 59 -8.05 7.39 -9.36
C VAL A 59 -6.66 6.95 -8.90
N CYS A 60 -6.14 5.88 -9.51
CA CYS A 60 -4.79 5.42 -9.27
C CYS A 60 -3.80 6.45 -9.80
N GLY A 61 -2.80 6.78 -9.01
CA GLY A 61 -1.77 7.72 -9.40
C GLY A 61 -0.69 7.83 -8.33
N ASN A 62 0.11 8.87 -8.38
CA ASN A 62 1.07 9.14 -7.32
C ASN A 62 0.39 9.72 -6.07
N CYS A 63 1.08 9.61 -4.95
CA CYS A 63 0.76 10.40 -3.78
C CYS A 63 0.94 11.90 -4.07
N LYS A 64 0.34 12.72 -3.21
CA LYS A 64 0.39 14.17 -3.26
C LYS A 64 1.63 14.72 -2.55
N GLU A 65 2.27 15.68 -3.17
CA GLU A 65 3.45 16.37 -2.66
C GLU A 65 3.08 17.38 -1.58
N ILE A 66 4.09 17.84 -0.83
CA ILE A 66 3.90 18.88 0.20
C ILE A 66 3.29 20.13 -0.42
N GLY A 67 2.26 20.68 0.23
CA GLY A 67 1.52 21.86 -0.21
C GLY A 67 0.30 21.54 -1.11
N GLU A 68 0.14 20.31 -1.58
CA GLU A 68 -1.02 19.93 -2.37
C GLU A 68 -2.25 19.62 -1.50
N MET A 69 -3.45 19.81 -2.07
CA MET A 69 -4.69 19.57 -1.33
C MET A 69 -4.97 18.09 -1.12
N CYS A 70 -5.23 17.68 0.11
CA CYS A 70 -5.54 16.30 0.49
C CYS A 70 -6.87 16.20 1.22
N ALA A 71 -7.51 15.03 1.14
CA ALA A 71 -8.68 14.68 1.94
C ALA A 71 -8.28 13.76 3.11
N TRP A 72 -7.31 12.89 2.90
CA TRP A 72 -6.82 11.93 3.89
C TRP A 72 -5.30 11.96 4.03
N HIS A 73 -4.78 11.55 5.19
CA HIS A 73 -3.34 11.47 5.42
C HIS A 73 -2.62 10.59 4.40
N THR A 74 -3.26 9.50 3.97
CA THR A 74 -2.75 8.55 2.96
C THR A 74 -2.67 9.11 1.55
N ASP A 75 -3.28 10.27 1.30
CA ASP A 75 -3.15 10.93 0.00
C ASP A 75 -1.74 11.51 -0.17
N CYS A 76 -1.12 11.96 0.92
CA CYS A 76 0.16 12.66 0.90
C CYS A 76 1.33 11.67 0.90
N CYS A 77 2.39 11.98 0.16
CA CYS A 77 3.63 11.19 0.19
C CYS A 77 4.29 11.19 1.57
N SER A 78 4.16 12.28 2.32
CA SER A 78 4.57 12.37 3.72
C SER A 78 3.70 11.51 4.65
N GLY A 79 2.51 11.10 4.20
CA GLY A 79 1.47 10.50 5.01
C GLY A 79 0.88 11.45 6.05
N TYR A 80 0.98 12.76 5.86
CA TYR A 80 0.45 13.78 6.77
C TYR A 80 -0.32 14.88 6.05
N CYS A 81 -1.65 14.71 6.03
CA CYS A 81 -2.61 15.74 5.64
C CYS A 81 -3.08 16.57 6.86
N TRP A 82 -2.93 17.89 6.82
CA TRP A 82 -3.45 18.78 7.86
C TRP A 82 -4.06 20.03 7.24
N GLY A 83 -5.25 20.42 7.69
CA GLY A 83 -5.97 21.56 7.12
C GLY A 83 -6.22 21.39 5.61
N LEU A 84 -6.56 20.18 5.16
CA LEU A 84 -6.75 19.82 3.75
C LEU A 84 -5.50 20.00 2.87
N THR A 85 -4.30 20.10 3.46
CA THR A 85 -3.04 20.30 2.74
C THR A 85 -1.99 19.31 3.21
N CYS A 86 -1.15 18.81 2.30
CA CYS A 86 -0.05 17.92 2.65
C CYS A 86 1.08 18.69 3.33
N TYR A 87 1.49 18.23 4.51
CA TYR A 87 2.59 18.81 5.28
C TYR A 87 3.75 17.81 5.40
N PRO A 88 5.00 18.28 5.61
CA PRO A 88 6.08 17.39 6.01
C PRO A 88 5.70 16.68 7.31
N CYS A 89 6.06 15.40 7.40
CA CYS A 89 6.02 14.70 8.66
C CYS A 89 7.15 15.21 9.59
N LYS A 90 6.97 15.02 10.88
CA LYS A 90 7.90 15.38 11.93
C LYS A 90 8.91 14.26 12.13
N GLU A 91 10.16 14.67 12.33
CA GLU A 91 11.29 13.79 12.60
C GLU A 91 11.18 13.12 13.97
N MET A 92 11.91 12.02 14.14
CA MET A 92 12.02 11.30 15.42
C MET A 92 12.47 12.25 16.55
N GLY A 93 11.86 12.13 17.72
CA GLY A 93 12.09 12.99 18.89
C GLY A 93 11.23 14.26 18.91
N SER A 94 10.53 14.60 17.83
CA SER A 94 9.63 15.75 17.78
C SER A 94 8.34 15.52 18.58
N VAL A 95 7.77 16.59 19.13
CA VAL A 95 6.45 16.53 19.78
C VAL A 95 5.35 16.29 18.75
N CYS A 96 4.44 15.38 19.05
CA CYS A 96 3.30 15.01 18.22
C CYS A 96 2.04 14.82 19.06
N VAL A 97 0.88 14.85 18.38
CA VAL A 97 -0.43 14.55 18.99
C VAL A 97 -1.03 13.30 18.36
N ILE A 98 -0.80 13.08 17.07
CA ILE A 98 -1.28 11.90 16.34
C ILE A 98 -0.16 11.21 15.55
N ASN A 99 -0.32 9.91 15.31
CA ASN A 99 0.63 9.07 14.57
C ASN A 99 0.98 9.61 13.18
N ALA A 100 0.00 10.18 12.47
CA ALA A 100 0.19 10.72 11.12
C ALA A 100 1.20 11.88 11.07
N GLU A 101 1.38 12.60 12.17
CA GLU A 101 2.38 13.67 12.25
C GLU A 101 3.81 13.14 12.14
N CYS A 102 4.08 11.90 12.55
CA CYS A 102 5.44 11.37 12.62
C CYS A 102 5.84 10.65 11.33
N CYS A 103 7.07 10.85 10.86
CA CYS A 103 7.58 10.12 9.70
C CYS A 103 7.66 8.61 9.97
N THR A 104 7.91 8.25 11.23
CA THR A 104 7.89 6.86 11.72
C THR A 104 6.50 6.24 11.74
N LYS A 105 5.43 7.06 11.72
CA LYS A 105 4.03 6.67 11.94
C LYS A 105 3.68 6.30 13.38
N TYR A 106 4.55 6.59 14.34
CA TYR A 106 4.31 6.31 15.76
C TYR A 106 4.52 7.55 16.62
N CYS A 107 3.43 8.05 17.19
CA CYS A 107 3.41 9.11 18.18
C CYS A 107 3.18 8.48 19.56
N ILE A 108 4.27 8.11 20.23
CA ILE A 108 4.22 7.38 21.50
C ILE A 108 4.61 8.35 22.61
N ASN A 109 3.75 8.46 23.64
CA ASN A 109 3.94 9.41 24.75
C ASN A 109 4.19 10.84 24.26
N PHE A 110 3.42 11.29 23.25
CA PHE A 110 3.49 12.62 22.64
C PHE A 110 4.79 12.96 21.92
N ILE A 111 5.63 11.95 21.63
CA ILE A 111 6.88 12.10 20.91
C ILE A 111 6.94 11.13 19.72
N CYS A 112 7.40 11.63 18.58
CA CYS A 112 7.65 10.80 17.41
C CYS A 112 8.76 9.79 17.73
N ASN A 113 8.42 8.51 17.73
CA ASN A 113 9.33 7.43 18.08
C ASN A 113 9.21 6.30 17.06
N ASN A 114 10.03 5.26 17.18
CA ASN A 114 9.76 4.00 16.50
C ASN A 114 8.65 3.25 17.22
N CYS A 115 8.05 2.29 16.54
CA CYS A 115 7.13 1.35 17.17
C CYS A 115 7.80 0.59 18.33
N LEU A 116 6.97 0.19 19.28
CA LEU A 116 7.37 -0.61 20.42
C LEU A 116 7.62 -2.05 20.02
N ILE A 117 8.75 -2.60 20.47
CA ILE A 117 9.13 -3.99 20.24
C ILE A 117 8.35 -4.92 21.17
N LYS A 118 8.34 -6.22 20.83
CA LYS A 118 7.77 -7.27 21.68
C LYS A 118 8.33 -7.22 23.11
N GLY A 119 7.44 -7.33 24.09
CA GLY A 119 7.70 -7.24 25.54
C GLY A 119 7.59 -5.83 26.11
N SER A 120 7.46 -4.79 25.27
CA SER A 120 7.32 -3.40 25.74
C SER A 120 5.91 -3.14 26.26
N THR A 121 5.81 -2.25 27.25
CA THR A 121 4.51 -1.74 27.72
C THR A 121 3.89 -0.82 26.67
N CYS A 122 2.64 -1.09 26.29
CA CYS A 122 1.88 -0.33 25.30
C CYS A 122 0.53 0.13 25.86
N LEU A 123 -0.05 1.17 25.23
CA LEU A 123 -1.40 1.65 25.55
C LEU A 123 -2.39 1.32 24.42
N PHE A 124 -1.91 1.34 23.18
CA PHE A 124 -2.72 1.07 21.99
C PHE A 124 -2.04 0.04 21.10
N ASP A 125 -2.85 -0.71 20.35
CA ASP A 125 -2.39 -1.66 19.32
C ASP A 125 -1.41 -1.02 18.33
N SER A 126 -1.68 0.22 17.95
CA SER A 126 -0.85 1.00 17.04
C SER A 126 0.51 1.39 17.62
N ASP A 127 0.74 1.25 18.92
CA ASP A 127 2.06 1.53 19.51
C ASP A 127 3.06 0.42 19.15
N CYS A 128 2.57 -0.81 18.97
CA CYS A 128 3.38 -2.00 18.76
C CYS A 128 3.73 -2.20 17.28
N CYS A 129 4.96 -2.64 16.99
CA CYS A 129 5.36 -2.99 15.62
C CYS A 129 4.52 -4.14 15.03
N SER A 130 3.95 -4.99 15.90
CA SER A 130 3.04 -6.08 15.54
C SER A 130 1.64 -5.58 15.16
N GLY A 131 1.28 -4.35 15.57
CA GLY A 131 -0.09 -3.84 15.53
C GLY A 131 -1.02 -4.45 16.58
N TYR A 132 -0.48 -5.08 17.63
CA TYR A 132 -1.28 -5.69 18.70
C TYR A 132 -0.66 -5.42 20.07
N CYS A 133 -1.46 -4.84 20.96
CA CYS A 133 -1.16 -4.56 22.36
C CYS A 133 -2.10 -5.40 23.24
N SER A 134 -1.58 -6.53 23.76
CA SER A 134 -2.38 -7.45 24.59
C SER A 134 -1.94 -7.37 26.04
N MET A 135 -2.90 -7.16 26.95
CA MET A 135 -2.62 -7.01 28.39
C MET A 135 -1.54 -5.95 28.67
N PHE A 136 -1.59 -4.81 27.98
CA PHE A 136 -0.61 -3.72 28.03
C PHE A 136 0.80 -4.09 27.57
N VAL A 137 0.95 -5.16 26.78
CA VAL A 137 2.24 -5.65 26.28
C VAL A 137 2.18 -5.93 24.77
N CYS A 138 3.20 -5.47 24.04
CA CYS A 138 3.49 -5.90 22.68
C CYS A 138 4.12 -7.31 22.67
#